data_AF-A0A478FQJ1-F1
#
_entry.id   AF-A0A478FQJ1-F1
#
_cell.length_a   1.000
_cell.length_b   1.000
_cell.length_c   1.000
_cell.angle_alpha   90.00
_cell.angle_beta   90.00
_cell.angle_gamma   90.00
#
_symmetry.space_group_name_H-M   'P 1'
#
loop_
_entity.id
_entity.type
_entity.pdbx_description
1 polymer ?
#
loop_
_entity_poly.entity_id
_entity_poly.type
_entity_poly.pdbx_seq_one_letter_code
_entity_poly.pdbx_strand_id
1 'polypeptide(L)'
;MLKETKITLSVAAVGGNSALGIYFNEFLRLYLFMTGDSDELSTLDSDTFKSIMPTRKRVETVTYTNGSKSSIDPRKSKTTPSEKISSSTFKSHTPWQMGHISNHKDKLVNGREEEAWWKSIYDQRIYIMKNQDINIEGIEFAYGFSATYIPSLNSRAIYMNQFCHFIYGNSRQYNRYKDLFWLICSINGKNPEEQEENKRISETEQATFPTPGETTNKKTITYMTLSQAKKKESDIKNIKVSEKEKYIVYDYSEEWWKWSYQYRFQKDQADESSAYPLSEQFKKVEKDWDDKLNNQSLNKVCKDFYEKSSISADEQEDALRYCSAEGK
;
A
#
# COMPACT_ATOMS: atom_id res chain seq x y z
N MET A 1 57.48 30.31 -7.63
CA MET A 1 56.23 30.59 -8.37
C MET A 1 55.09 29.87 -7.67
N LEU A 2 54.35 30.57 -6.81
CA LEU A 2 53.11 30.07 -6.23
C LEU A 2 52.04 30.16 -7.33
N LYS A 3 51.44 29.03 -7.71
CA LYS A 3 50.27 29.01 -8.59
C LYS A 3 49.11 29.64 -7.82
N GLU A 4 48.51 30.68 -8.38
CA GLU A 4 47.28 31.28 -7.86
C GLU A 4 46.20 30.21 -7.65
N THR A 5 45.74 30.08 -6.41
CA THR A 5 44.61 29.22 -6.06
C THR A 5 43.35 30.06 -6.19
N LYS A 6 42.72 30.06 -7.36
CA LYS A 6 41.40 30.70 -7.53
C LYS A 6 40.35 29.86 -6.81
N ILE A 7 39.84 30.37 -5.69
CA ILE A 7 38.71 29.77 -4.97
C ILE A 7 37.44 30.44 -5.49
N THR A 8 36.53 29.67 -6.09
CA THR A 8 35.21 30.19 -6.50
C THR A 8 34.19 29.86 -5.42
N LEU A 9 33.65 30.89 -4.78
CA LEU A 9 32.55 30.79 -3.82
C LEU A 9 31.25 31.22 -4.50
N SER A 10 30.31 30.29 -4.67
CA SER A 10 28.98 30.58 -5.22
C SER A 10 27.94 30.47 -4.11
N VAL A 11 27.18 31.53 -3.88
CA VAL A 11 26.12 31.60 -2.86
C VAL A 11 24.77 31.79 -3.55
N ALA A 12 23.88 30.82 -3.39
CA ALA A 12 22.49 30.91 -3.83
C ALA A 12 21.58 31.08 -2.61
N ALA A 13 20.85 32.19 -2.55
CA ALA A 13 19.83 32.42 -1.52
C ALA A 13 18.45 32.32 -2.17
N VAL A 14 17.66 31.30 -1.79
CA VAL A 14 16.27 31.16 -2.22
C VAL A 14 15.37 31.84 -1.19
N GLY A 15 14.53 32.76 -1.66
CA GLY A 15 13.75 33.68 -0.85
C GLY A 15 12.64 33.02 -0.02
N GLY A 16 12.96 32.68 1.23
CA GLY A 16 12.01 32.53 2.33
C GLY A 16 12.27 33.47 3.51
N ASN A 17 13.50 33.99 3.62
CA ASN A 17 13.90 35.06 4.54
C ASN A 17 14.98 35.91 3.87
N SER A 18 14.55 36.87 3.05
CA SER A 18 15.41 37.80 2.30
C SER A 18 16.43 38.54 3.18
N ALA A 19 16.13 38.74 4.48
CA ALA A 19 17.06 39.32 5.43
C ALA A 19 18.36 38.52 5.57
N LEU A 20 18.29 37.19 5.76
CA LEU A 20 19.49 36.35 5.95
C LEU A 20 20.37 36.28 4.70
N GLY A 21 19.77 36.26 3.51
CA GLY A 21 20.51 36.30 2.24
C GLY A 21 21.22 37.64 2.01
N ILE A 22 20.59 38.75 2.38
CA ILE A 22 21.21 40.09 2.33
C ILE A 22 22.35 40.18 3.35
N TYR A 23 22.14 39.70 4.58
CA TYR A 23 23.20 39.70 5.60
C TYR A 23 24.41 38.85 5.20
N PHE A 24 24.20 37.67 4.61
CA PHE A 24 25.31 36.83 4.15
C PHE A 24 26.06 37.46 2.97
N ASN A 25 25.35 38.09 2.02
CA ASN A 25 25.95 38.80 0.90
C ASN A 25 26.78 40.01 1.38
N GLU A 26 26.22 40.82 2.27
CA GLU A 26 26.92 41.97 2.86
C GLU A 26 28.11 41.53 3.72
N PHE A 27 28.01 40.42 4.47
CA PHE A 27 29.13 39.86 5.23
C PHE A 27 30.24 39.32 4.32
N LEU A 28 29.90 38.64 3.22
CA LEU A 28 30.85 38.18 2.21
C LEU A 28 31.51 39.35 1.48
N ARG A 29 30.76 40.40 1.15
CA ARG A 29 31.32 41.65 0.61
C ARG A 29 32.32 42.25 1.57
N LEU A 30 31.97 42.41 2.85
CA LEU A 30 32.87 42.95 3.87
C LEU A 30 34.14 42.09 4.02
N TYR A 31 33.99 40.77 4.01
CA TYR A 31 35.11 39.82 4.10
C TYR A 31 36.04 39.92 2.88
N LEU A 32 35.49 40.00 1.66
CA LEU A 32 36.26 40.09 0.42
C LEU A 32 36.85 41.49 0.18
N PHE A 33 36.19 42.56 0.62
CA PHE A 33 36.73 43.92 0.57
C PHE A 33 37.88 44.14 1.56
N MET A 34 37.95 43.37 2.65
CA MET A 34 39.08 43.43 3.58
C MET A 34 40.36 42.77 3.05
N THR A 35 40.30 42.00 1.96
CA THR A 35 41.48 41.34 1.36
C THR A 35 42.23 42.17 0.30
N GLY A 36 41.88 43.43 0.11
CA GLY A 36 42.78 44.45 -0.44
C GLY A 36 43.08 44.42 -1.94
N ASP A 37 42.68 43.39 -2.68
CA ASP A 37 42.82 43.36 -4.14
C ASP A 37 41.45 43.42 -4.83
N SER A 38 41.33 44.36 -5.76
CA SER A 38 40.15 44.56 -6.60
C SER A 38 40.03 43.43 -7.61
N ASP A 39 39.54 42.28 -7.18
CA ASP A 39 39.13 41.23 -8.11
C ASP A 39 37.79 41.62 -8.77
N GLU A 40 37.76 41.56 -10.10
CA GLU A 40 36.60 41.87 -10.93
C GLU A 40 35.39 41.02 -10.51
N LEU A 41 34.39 41.68 -9.91
CA LEU A 41 33.07 41.11 -9.65
C LEU A 41 32.30 40.97 -10.96
N SER A 42 32.45 39.82 -11.64
CA SER A 42 31.56 39.48 -12.75
C SER A 42 30.23 38.97 -12.20
N THR A 43 29.14 39.71 -12.42
CA THR A 43 27.78 39.19 -12.25
C THR A 43 27.53 38.13 -13.32
N LEU A 44 27.53 36.85 -12.91
CA LEU A 44 27.14 35.75 -13.79
C LEU A 44 25.62 35.76 -13.99
N ASP A 45 25.20 35.54 -15.23
CA ASP A 45 23.80 35.45 -15.59
C ASP A 45 23.11 34.31 -14.82
N SER A 46 21.95 34.62 -14.25
CA SER A 46 21.23 33.70 -13.34
C SER A 46 20.71 32.45 -14.04
N ASP A 47 20.72 32.44 -15.37
CA ASP A 47 20.42 31.27 -16.20
C ASP A 47 21.37 30.09 -15.97
N THR A 48 22.61 30.33 -15.51
CA THR A 48 23.56 29.26 -15.14
C THR A 48 23.20 28.56 -13.82
N PHE A 49 22.35 29.18 -13.00
CA PHE A 49 21.83 28.60 -11.75
C PHE A 49 20.49 27.87 -11.95
N LYS A 50 20.05 27.65 -13.19
CA LYS A 50 18.97 26.70 -13.48
C LYS A 50 19.40 25.32 -12.99
N SER A 51 18.89 24.99 -11.79
CA SER A 51 18.91 23.70 -11.10
C SER A 51 20.25 23.18 -10.56
N ILE A 52 20.98 23.96 -9.74
CA ILE A 52 21.66 23.28 -8.62
C ILE A 52 20.55 22.92 -7.65
N MET A 53 19.92 21.75 -7.85
CA MET A 53 18.98 21.19 -6.88
C MET A 53 19.84 20.55 -5.78
N PRO A 54 19.92 21.18 -4.61
CA PRO A 54 20.71 20.65 -3.52
C PRO A 54 20.14 19.30 -3.11
N THR A 55 21.00 18.28 -3.10
CA THR A 55 20.59 16.89 -2.85
C THR A 55 20.53 16.65 -1.35
N ARG A 56 19.39 16.18 -0.82
CA ARG A 56 19.26 15.82 0.59
C ARG A 56 20.32 14.76 0.94
N LYS A 57 20.89 14.84 2.15
CA LYS A 57 21.75 13.76 2.67
C LYS A 57 20.89 12.52 2.86
N ARG A 58 21.10 11.50 2.02
CA ARG A 58 20.34 10.25 2.05
C ARG A 58 21.09 9.23 2.90
N VAL A 59 20.44 8.70 3.94
CA VAL A 59 20.88 7.44 4.55
C VAL A 59 20.68 6.34 3.51
N GLU A 60 21.55 5.33 3.49
CA GLU A 60 21.41 4.20 2.57
C GLU A 60 20.02 3.56 2.72
N THR A 61 19.22 3.58 1.65
CA THR A 61 17.85 3.06 1.70
C THR A 61 17.87 1.56 1.87
N VAL A 62 17.22 1.09 2.92
CA VAL A 62 16.93 -0.33 3.11
C VAL A 62 15.85 -0.78 2.13
N THR A 63 16.14 -1.80 1.34
CA THR A 63 15.22 -2.41 0.36
C THR A 63 15.17 -3.92 0.49
N TYR A 64 14.24 -4.57 -0.21
CA TYR A 64 14.12 -6.03 -0.19
C TYR A 64 15.36 -6.71 -0.77
N THR A 65 15.60 -7.96 -0.38
CA THR A 65 16.72 -8.76 -0.90
C THR A 65 16.50 -9.06 -2.38
N ASN A 66 17.49 -8.79 -3.23
CA ASN A 66 17.43 -9.10 -4.67
C ASN A 66 17.07 -10.58 -4.90
N GLY A 67 16.11 -10.83 -5.80
CA GLY A 67 15.62 -12.18 -6.10
C GLY A 67 14.65 -12.77 -5.08
N SER A 68 14.27 -12.05 -4.02
CA SER A 68 13.26 -12.54 -3.04
C SER A 68 11.81 -12.28 -3.43
N LYS A 69 11.56 -11.52 -4.49
CA LYS A 69 10.22 -11.17 -4.97
C LYS A 69 9.53 -12.39 -5.57
N SER A 70 8.31 -12.65 -5.14
CA SER A 70 7.43 -13.67 -5.71
C SER A 70 5.98 -13.18 -5.75
N SER A 71 5.24 -13.54 -6.80
CA SER A 71 3.82 -13.23 -6.94
C SER A 71 2.98 -14.26 -6.21
N ILE A 72 1.96 -13.80 -5.49
CA ILE A 72 1.02 -14.62 -4.72
C ILE A 72 -0.41 -14.20 -5.09
N ASP A 73 -1.31 -15.18 -5.13
CA ASP A 73 -2.74 -14.92 -5.26
C ASP A 73 -3.29 -14.46 -3.89
N PRO A 74 -3.81 -13.22 -3.76
CA PRO A 74 -4.29 -12.67 -2.50
C PRO A 74 -5.53 -13.37 -1.97
N ARG A 75 -6.11 -14.35 -2.66
CA ARG A 75 -7.23 -15.18 -2.16
C ARG A 75 -6.78 -16.46 -1.49
N LYS A 76 -5.53 -16.87 -1.69
CA LYS A 76 -5.02 -18.12 -1.15
C LYS A 76 -4.91 -18.02 0.37
N SER A 77 -5.69 -18.81 1.08
CA SER A 77 -5.58 -18.92 2.54
C SER A 77 -4.28 -19.63 2.93
N LYS A 78 -3.75 -19.28 4.11
CA LYS A 78 -2.64 -20.02 4.75
C LYS A 78 -3.10 -21.39 5.27
N THR A 79 -4.40 -21.54 5.53
CA THR A 79 -5.02 -22.75 6.08
C THR A 79 -5.93 -23.40 5.04
N THR A 80 -5.98 -24.73 5.04
CA THR A 80 -6.89 -25.50 4.20
C THR A 80 -8.01 -26.05 5.09
N PRO A 81 -9.29 -25.90 4.69
CA PRO A 81 -10.39 -26.44 5.46
C PRO A 81 -10.38 -27.97 5.37
N SER A 82 -10.70 -28.65 6.46
CA SER A 82 -10.76 -30.11 6.48
C SER A 82 -12.05 -30.65 5.84
N GLU A 83 -13.14 -29.90 5.92
CA GLU A 83 -14.45 -30.29 5.43
C GLU A 83 -14.93 -29.47 4.23
N LYS A 84 -15.44 -30.19 3.24
CA LYS A 84 -16.02 -29.67 2.01
C LYS A 84 -17.49 -30.06 1.94
N ILE A 85 -18.27 -29.38 1.11
CA ILE A 85 -19.67 -29.81 0.90
C ILE A 85 -19.79 -31.12 0.12
N SER A 86 -18.71 -31.57 -0.53
CA SER A 86 -18.61 -32.91 -1.12
C SER A 86 -18.29 -34.01 -0.09
N SER A 87 -17.91 -33.66 1.14
CA SER A 87 -17.57 -34.62 2.18
C SER A 87 -18.82 -35.39 2.64
N SER A 88 -18.64 -36.65 3.05
CA SER A 88 -19.74 -37.47 3.59
C SER A 88 -20.34 -36.91 4.89
N THR A 89 -19.61 -36.03 5.58
CA THR A 89 -20.05 -35.30 6.78
C THR A 89 -21.08 -34.21 6.45
N PHE A 90 -21.16 -33.75 5.20
CA PHE A 90 -22.11 -32.73 4.79
C PHE A 90 -23.52 -33.33 4.65
N LYS A 91 -24.35 -33.12 5.67
CA LYS A 91 -25.72 -33.65 5.75
C LYS A 91 -26.82 -32.63 5.41
N SER A 92 -26.47 -31.49 4.83
CA SER A 92 -27.42 -30.41 4.55
C SER A 92 -27.75 -30.30 3.06
N HIS A 93 -28.93 -29.77 2.74
CA HIS A 93 -29.49 -29.60 1.39
C HIS A 93 -29.65 -30.89 0.59
N THR A 94 -30.70 -30.95 -0.24
CA THR A 94 -30.89 -32.07 -1.16
C THR A 94 -30.02 -31.90 -2.41
N PRO A 95 -29.68 -32.99 -3.12
CA PRO A 95 -28.97 -32.90 -4.40
C PRO A 95 -29.65 -31.95 -5.40
N TRP A 96 -30.99 -31.89 -5.40
CA TRP A 96 -31.76 -30.98 -6.23
C TRP A 96 -31.54 -29.51 -5.87
N GLN A 97 -31.55 -29.15 -4.57
CA GLN A 97 -31.29 -27.78 -4.12
C GLN A 97 -29.90 -27.29 -4.53
N MET A 98 -28.92 -28.20 -4.58
CA MET A 98 -27.52 -27.93 -4.93
C MET A 98 -27.21 -28.12 -6.42
N GLY A 99 -28.21 -28.34 -7.29
CA GLY A 99 -27.98 -28.68 -8.70
C GLY A 99 -27.08 -27.67 -9.42
N HIS A 100 -27.22 -26.39 -9.09
CA HIS A 100 -26.48 -25.26 -9.67
C HIS A 100 -24.97 -25.23 -9.32
N ILE A 101 -24.53 -25.96 -8.29
CA ILE A 101 -23.12 -26.07 -7.86
C ILE A 101 -22.61 -27.52 -7.88
N SER A 102 -23.38 -28.42 -8.50
CA SER A 102 -23.16 -29.87 -8.42
C SER A 102 -21.76 -30.31 -8.85
N ASN A 103 -21.23 -29.72 -9.93
CA ASN A 103 -19.93 -30.07 -10.52
C ASN A 103 -18.72 -29.54 -9.75
N HIS A 104 -18.92 -28.70 -8.73
CA HIS A 104 -17.84 -27.98 -8.06
C HIS A 104 -17.93 -28.07 -6.53
N LYS A 105 -18.66 -29.06 -6.01
CA LYS A 105 -18.85 -29.27 -4.57
C LYS A 105 -17.53 -29.48 -3.82
N ASP A 106 -16.53 -30.07 -4.46
CA ASP A 106 -15.19 -30.30 -3.92
C ASP A 106 -14.36 -29.02 -3.72
N LYS A 107 -14.81 -27.90 -4.30
CA LYS A 107 -14.17 -26.58 -4.20
C LYS A 107 -14.78 -25.70 -3.13
N LEU A 108 -15.87 -26.13 -2.49
CA LEU A 108 -16.69 -25.33 -1.60
C LEU A 108 -16.61 -25.86 -0.16
N VAL A 109 -16.48 -24.94 0.80
CA VAL A 109 -16.28 -25.26 2.21
C VAL A 109 -17.60 -25.54 2.92
N ASN A 110 -17.60 -26.46 3.87
CA ASN A 110 -18.78 -26.70 4.69
C ASN A 110 -19.11 -25.44 5.52
N GLY A 111 -20.26 -24.81 5.23
CA GLY A 111 -20.70 -23.56 5.88
C GLY A 111 -21.17 -23.74 7.33
N ARG A 112 -21.37 -24.97 7.81
CA ARG A 112 -21.72 -25.24 9.21
C ARG A 112 -20.54 -25.61 10.09
N GLU A 113 -19.40 -25.91 9.48
CA GLU A 113 -18.18 -26.36 10.14
C GLU A 113 -17.05 -25.36 9.83
N GLU A 114 -15.80 -25.71 10.17
CA GLU A 114 -14.60 -24.97 9.76
C GLU A 114 -14.49 -23.53 10.33
N GLU A 115 -14.96 -23.32 11.57
CA GLU A 115 -14.96 -22.00 12.22
C GLU A 115 -13.61 -21.27 12.12
N ALA A 116 -12.50 -21.98 12.42
CA ALA A 116 -11.16 -21.41 12.36
C ALA A 116 -10.79 -20.95 10.93
N TRP A 117 -11.15 -21.73 9.91
CA TRP A 117 -10.90 -21.37 8.52
C TRP A 117 -11.70 -20.13 8.12
N TRP A 118 -13.01 -20.13 8.38
CA TRP A 118 -13.90 -19.00 8.08
C TRP A 118 -13.44 -17.69 8.71
N LYS A 119 -13.01 -17.73 9.97
CA LYS A 119 -12.42 -16.56 10.65
C LYS A 119 -11.11 -16.13 10.00
N SER A 120 -10.24 -17.07 9.63
CA SER A 120 -8.91 -16.76 9.08
C SER A 120 -8.93 -16.09 7.71
N ILE A 121 -9.97 -16.32 6.91
CA ILE A 121 -10.11 -15.75 5.56
C ILE A 121 -10.89 -14.43 5.53
N TYR A 122 -11.44 -14.00 6.66
CA TYR A 122 -12.40 -12.89 6.71
C TYR A 122 -11.79 -11.59 6.18
N ASP A 123 -10.71 -11.11 6.79
CA ASP A 123 -10.09 -9.83 6.41
C ASP A 123 -9.61 -9.84 4.95
N GLN A 124 -9.03 -10.98 4.54
CA GLN A 124 -8.56 -11.22 3.18
C GLN A 124 -9.71 -11.06 2.15
N ARG A 125 -10.85 -11.71 2.40
CA ARG A 125 -11.99 -11.70 1.46
C ARG A 125 -12.78 -10.41 1.51
N ILE A 126 -12.91 -9.78 2.68
CA ILE A 126 -13.54 -8.46 2.80
C ILE A 126 -12.73 -7.41 2.06
N TYR A 127 -11.40 -7.45 2.16
CA TYR A 127 -10.56 -6.55 1.38
C TYR A 127 -10.85 -6.67 -0.11
N ILE A 128 -10.82 -7.90 -0.65
CA ILE A 128 -11.06 -8.15 -2.07
C ILE A 128 -12.47 -7.71 -2.48
N MET A 129 -13.49 -8.06 -1.68
CA MET A 129 -14.88 -7.70 -1.92
C MET A 129 -15.09 -6.17 -1.97
N LYS A 130 -14.43 -5.41 -1.09
CA LYS A 130 -14.54 -3.94 -1.06
C LYS A 130 -13.89 -3.29 -2.28
N ASN A 131 -12.80 -3.89 -2.79
CA ASN A 131 -11.95 -3.31 -3.82
C ASN A 131 -12.27 -3.76 -5.24
N GLN A 132 -13.09 -4.80 -5.43
CA GLN A 132 -13.49 -5.30 -6.75
C GLN A 132 -14.93 -4.94 -7.09
N ASP A 133 -15.22 -4.85 -8.39
CA ASP A 133 -16.57 -4.68 -8.92
C ASP A 133 -17.36 -5.99 -8.84
N ILE A 134 -17.80 -6.32 -7.63
CA ILE A 134 -18.63 -7.48 -7.28
C ILE A 134 -19.99 -6.98 -6.80
N ASN A 135 -21.06 -7.65 -7.23
CA ASN A 135 -22.40 -7.36 -6.73
C ASN A 135 -22.52 -7.78 -5.25
N ILE A 136 -22.65 -6.79 -4.37
CA ILE A 136 -22.80 -6.95 -2.90
C ILE A 136 -24.09 -6.32 -2.38
N GLU A 137 -25.04 -5.98 -3.26
CA GLU A 137 -26.24 -5.24 -2.87
C GLU A 137 -27.00 -5.94 -1.73
N GLY A 138 -27.17 -5.24 -0.60
CA GLY A 138 -27.88 -5.78 0.57
C GLY A 138 -27.10 -6.82 1.39
N ILE A 139 -25.81 -7.03 1.11
CA ILE A 139 -24.96 -7.94 1.87
C ILE A 139 -23.93 -7.15 2.68
N GLU A 140 -23.99 -7.31 4.00
CA GLU A 140 -22.98 -6.81 4.93
C GLU A 140 -22.52 -7.97 5.83
N PHE A 141 -21.22 -8.27 5.75
CA PHE A 141 -20.62 -9.33 6.55
C PHE A 141 -20.16 -8.78 7.90
N ALA A 142 -20.67 -9.37 8.99
CA ALA A 142 -20.24 -9.03 10.34
C ALA A 142 -18.91 -9.69 10.70
N TYR A 143 -18.72 -10.97 10.34
CA TYR A 143 -17.48 -11.70 10.54
C TYR A 143 -17.43 -13.00 9.70
N GLY A 144 -16.38 -13.81 9.87
CA GLY A 144 -16.21 -15.07 9.15
C GLY A 144 -17.23 -16.16 9.50
N PHE A 145 -17.49 -16.39 10.79
CA PHE A 145 -18.28 -17.54 11.25
C PHE A 145 -19.33 -17.21 12.31
N SER A 146 -20.52 -17.78 12.18
CA SER A 146 -21.52 -17.92 13.23
C SER A 146 -22.29 -19.23 13.09
N ALA A 147 -22.55 -19.89 14.21
CA ALA A 147 -23.39 -21.10 14.28
C ALA A 147 -24.90 -20.79 14.20
N THR A 148 -25.29 -19.51 14.30
CA THR A 148 -26.70 -19.11 14.27
C THR A 148 -27.31 -19.35 12.90
N TYR A 149 -28.54 -19.85 12.87
CA TYR A 149 -29.31 -19.97 11.63
C TYR A 149 -29.81 -18.61 11.16
N ILE A 150 -29.73 -18.34 9.86
CA ILE A 150 -30.38 -17.19 9.23
C ILE A 150 -31.52 -17.66 8.32
N PRO A 151 -32.72 -17.06 8.41
CA PRO A 151 -33.82 -17.39 7.51
C PRO A 151 -33.73 -16.68 6.15
N SER A 152 -32.94 -15.61 6.05
CA SER A 152 -32.80 -14.81 4.82
C SER A 152 -31.51 -14.00 4.79
N LEU A 153 -31.10 -13.57 3.60
CA LEU A 153 -29.98 -12.62 3.41
C LEU A 153 -30.31 -11.16 3.74
N ASN A 154 -31.54 -10.85 4.18
CA ASN A 154 -31.93 -9.49 4.55
C ASN A 154 -31.73 -9.21 6.06
N SER A 155 -31.12 -10.14 6.81
CA SER A 155 -30.77 -9.93 8.21
C SER A 155 -29.63 -8.92 8.36
N ARG A 156 -29.72 -8.00 9.33
CA ARG A 156 -28.79 -6.87 9.52
C ARG A 156 -27.31 -7.24 9.76
N ALA A 157 -26.99 -8.50 10.03
CA ALA A 157 -25.63 -8.98 10.19
C ALA A 157 -25.55 -10.43 9.73
N ILE A 158 -24.81 -10.68 8.65
CA ILE A 158 -24.62 -12.03 8.10
C ILE A 158 -23.16 -12.40 8.26
N TYR A 159 -22.89 -13.67 8.57
CA TYR A 159 -21.53 -14.20 8.60
C TYR A 159 -21.22 -14.90 7.27
N MET A 160 -19.95 -14.93 6.85
CA MET A 160 -19.57 -15.53 5.57
C MET A 160 -20.07 -16.98 5.42
N ASN A 161 -19.92 -17.77 6.48
CA ASN A 161 -20.38 -19.16 6.50
C ASN A 161 -21.92 -19.29 6.33
N GLN A 162 -22.69 -18.38 6.93
CA GLN A 162 -24.15 -18.34 6.84
C GLN A 162 -24.61 -17.98 5.42
N PHE A 163 -23.97 -17.00 4.80
CA PHE A 163 -24.20 -16.63 3.40
C PHE A 163 -23.98 -17.83 2.47
N CYS A 164 -22.85 -18.52 2.63
CA CYS A 164 -22.52 -19.69 1.84
C CYS A 164 -23.53 -20.82 2.05
N HIS A 165 -23.84 -21.13 3.31
CA HIS A 165 -24.82 -22.15 3.65
C HIS A 165 -26.18 -21.86 3.02
N PHE A 166 -26.65 -20.62 3.08
CA PHE A 166 -27.92 -20.22 2.48
C PHE A 166 -27.93 -20.32 0.95
N ILE A 167 -26.84 -19.89 0.29
CA ILE A 167 -26.75 -19.91 -1.17
C ILE A 167 -26.61 -21.33 -1.73
N TYR A 168 -25.96 -22.25 -1.02
CA TYR A 168 -25.85 -23.66 -1.45
C TYR A 168 -27.18 -24.30 -1.81
N GLY A 169 -28.27 -23.90 -1.14
CA GLY A 169 -29.62 -24.38 -1.41
C GLY A 169 -30.48 -23.50 -2.31
N ASN A 170 -29.98 -22.35 -2.78
CA ASN A 170 -30.78 -21.32 -3.42
C ASN A 170 -30.19 -20.85 -4.76
N SER A 171 -30.56 -21.53 -5.84
CA SER A 171 -30.09 -21.22 -7.20
C SER A 171 -30.39 -19.78 -7.65
N ARG A 172 -31.52 -19.20 -7.24
CA ARG A 172 -31.87 -17.81 -7.60
C ARG A 172 -30.89 -16.82 -6.97
N GLN A 173 -30.54 -17.02 -5.71
CA GLN A 173 -29.60 -16.16 -4.99
C GLN A 173 -28.16 -16.40 -5.44
N TYR A 174 -27.80 -17.65 -5.78
CA TYR A 174 -26.54 -17.97 -6.43
C TYR A 174 -26.35 -17.15 -7.71
N ASN A 175 -27.33 -17.13 -8.61
CA ASN A 175 -27.23 -16.36 -9.86
C ASN A 175 -27.08 -14.86 -9.61
N ARG A 176 -27.73 -14.31 -8.57
CA ARG A 176 -27.61 -12.90 -8.20
C ARG A 176 -26.21 -12.54 -7.67
N TYR A 177 -25.62 -13.43 -6.87
CA TYR A 177 -24.37 -13.20 -6.14
C TYR A 177 -23.23 -14.12 -6.62
N LYS A 178 -23.22 -14.55 -7.88
CA LYS A 178 -22.30 -15.60 -8.37
C LYS A 178 -20.82 -15.28 -8.08
N ASP A 179 -20.40 -14.06 -8.37
CA ASP A 179 -19.01 -13.62 -8.14
C ASP A 179 -18.68 -13.57 -6.64
N LEU A 180 -19.59 -13.01 -5.83
CA LEU A 180 -19.45 -12.97 -4.37
C LEU A 180 -19.43 -14.38 -3.77
N PHE A 181 -20.27 -15.27 -4.27
CA PHE A 181 -20.33 -16.67 -3.87
C PHE A 181 -18.99 -17.36 -4.09
N TRP A 182 -18.37 -17.21 -5.26
CA TRP A 182 -17.08 -17.84 -5.51
C TRP A 182 -15.96 -17.23 -4.67
N LEU A 183 -15.96 -15.91 -4.48
CA LEU A 183 -15.01 -15.25 -3.59
C LEU A 183 -15.15 -15.74 -2.15
N ILE A 184 -16.37 -15.86 -1.64
CA ILE A 184 -16.67 -16.11 -0.22
C ILE A 184 -16.78 -17.59 0.13
N CYS A 185 -17.22 -18.47 -0.77
CA CYS A 185 -17.57 -19.85 -0.43
C CYS A 185 -16.57 -20.90 -0.92
N SER A 186 -15.76 -20.57 -1.94
CA SER A 186 -14.75 -21.49 -2.43
C SER A 186 -13.50 -21.50 -1.55
N ILE A 187 -12.74 -22.59 -1.59
CA ILE A 187 -11.49 -22.73 -0.82
C ILE A 187 -10.46 -21.69 -1.24
N ASN A 188 -10.35 -21.43 -2.55
CA ASN A 188 -9.33 -20.58 -3.15
C ASN A 188 -9.84 -19.21 -3.62
N GLY A 189 -11.11 -18.88 -3.37
CA GLY A 189 -11.75 -17.64 -3.85
C GLY A 189 -11.93 -17.58 -5.38
N LYS A 190 -11.84 -18.73 -6.07
CA LYS A 190 -11.84 -18.81 -7.54
C LYS A 190 -13.16 -19.32 -8.08
N ASN A 191 -13.66 -18.67 -9.14
CA ASN A 191 -14.74 -19.22 -9.93
C ASN A 191 -14.14 -20.23 -10.94
N PRO A 192 -14.46 -21.53 -10.84
CA PRO A 192 -13.90 -22.54 -11.73
C PRO A 192 -14.34 -22.43 -13.19
N GLU A 193 -15.33 -21.60 -13.49
CA GLU A 193 -15.85 -21.34 -14.83
C GLU A 193 -15.29 -20.06 -15.45
N GLU A 194 -14.49 -19.28 -14.71
CA GLU A 194 -13.95 -18.00 -15.16
C GLU A 194 -12.64 -18.20 -15.93
N GLN A 195 -12.61 -17.74 -17.19
CA GLN A 195 -11.46 -17.91 -18.08
C GLN A 195 -10.46 -16.72 -18.04
N GLU A 196 -10.86 -15.56 -17.51
CA GLU A 196 -10.04 -14.33 -17.49
C GLU A 196 -9.79 -13.76 -16.07
N GLU A 197 -9.45 -14.61 -15.10
CA GLU A 197 -9.22 -14.20 -13.70
C GLU A 197 -8.21 -13.05 -13.53
N ASN A 198 -7.11 -13.06 -14.29
CA ASN A 198 -5.99 -12.13 -14.11
C ASN A 198 -6.34 -10.66 -14.40
N LYS A 199 -7.45 -10.40 -15.11
CA LYS A 199 -7.88 -9.02 -15.40
C LYS A 199 -8.66 -8.39 -14.25
N ARG A 200 -9.35 -9.20 -13.44
CA ARG A 200 -10.27 -8.72 -12.38
C ARG A 200 -9.64 -8.72 -10.99
N ILE A 201 -8.57 -9.48 -10.80
CA ILE A 201 -8.11 -9.84 -9.45
C ILE A 201 -6.79 -9.20 -9.13
N SER A 202 -6.69 -8.73 -7.88
CA SER A 202 -5.47 -8.13 -7.37
C SER A 202 -4.34 -9.17 -7.34
N GLU A 203 -3.11 -8.73 -7.49
CA GLU A 203 -1.93 -9.60 -7.37
C GLU A 203 -1.10 -9.13 -6.17
N THR A 204 -0.70 -10.03 -5.27
CA THR A 204 0.21 -9.66 -4.19
C THR A 204 1.65 -9.99 -4.52
N GLU A 205 2.57 -9.16 -4.06
CA GLU A 205 3.98 -9.48 -4.02
C GLU A 205 4.37 -9.87 -2.61
N GLN A 206 5.24 -10.86 -2.51
CA GLN A 206 5.95 -11.19 -1.29
C GLN A 206 7.44 -10.98 -1.52
N ALA A 207 8.09 -10.27 -0.61
CA ALA A 207 9.53 -10.05 -0.65
C ALA A 207 10.13 -10.10 0.75
N THR A 208 11.43 -10.38 0.82
CA THR A 208 12.17 -10.47 2.07
C THR A 208 12.91 -9.17 2.36
N PHE A 209 12.49 -8.48 3.41
CA PHE A 209 13.05 -7.22 3.86
C PHE A 209 14.01 -7.43 5.03
N PRO A 210 15.18 -6.80 5.04
CA PRO A 210 16.09 -6.86 6.18
C PRO A 210 15.61 -5.96 7.34
N THR A 211 15.92 -6.34 8.57
CA THR A 211 15.72 -5.52 9.77
C THR A 211 17.09 -5.15 10.36
N PRO A 212 17.61 -3.94 10.10
CA PRO A 212 18.94 -3.54 10.58
C PRO A 212 19.02 -3.53 12.11
N GLY A 213 20.07 -4.14 12.68
CA GLY A 213 20.28 -4.30 14.12
C GLY A 213 20.32 -5.75 14.59
N GLU A 214 19.81 -6.68 13.77
CA GLU A 214 19.83 -8.11 14.03
C GLU A 214 20.29 -8.82 12.76
N THR A 215 21.56 -9.25 12.70
CA THR A 215 22.23 -9.81 11.51
C THR A 215 21.57 -11.06 10.91
N THR A 216 20.57 -11.64 11.58
CA THR A 216 19.86 -12.86 11.16
C THR A 216 18.36 -12.68 10.95
N ASN A 217 17.77 -11.53 11.28
CA ASN A 217 16.32 -11.37 11.16
C ASN A 217 15.97 -10.70 9.82
N LYS A 218 15.38 -11.52 8.95
CA LYS A 218 14.77 -11.12 7.69
C LYS A 218 13.27 -11.31 7.83
N LYS A 219 12.49 -10.32 7.42
CA LYS A 219 11.03 -10.40 7.45
C LYS A 219 10.49 -10.57 6.05
N THR A 220 9.73 -11.63 5.81
CA THR A 220 9.02 -11.82 4.56
C THR A 220 7.66 -11.12 4.67
N ILE A 221 7.49 -10.04 3.92
CA ILE A 221 6.31 -9.18 3.96
C ILE A 221 5.55 -9.34 2.65
N THR A 222 4.22 -9.46 2.75
CA THR A 222 3.32 -9.47 1.60
C THR A 222 2.73 -8.08 1.41
N TYR A 223 2.77 -7.52 0.20
CA TYR A 223 2.28 -6.18 -0.13
C TYR A 223 1.65 -6.16 -1.52
N MET A 224 1.03 -5.03 -1.89
CA MET A 224 0.52 -4.77 -3.23
C MET A 224 0.85 -3.35 -3.66
N THR A 225 1.18 -3.18 -4.93
CA THR A 225 1.30 -1.86 -5.55
C THR A 225 -0.07 -1.32 -5.96
N LEU A 226 -0.17 -0.02 -6.25
CA LEU A 226 -1.42 0.58 -6.75
C LEU A 226 -1.88 -0.06 -8.07
N SER A 227 -0.94 -0.45 -8.94
CA SER A 227 -1.23 -1.14 -10.20
C SER A 227 -1.83 -2.55 -10.01
N GLN A 228 -1.42 -3.19 -8.90
CA GLN A 228 -1.77 -4.55 -8.55
C GLN A 228 -3.07 -4.65 -7.75
N ALA A 229 -3.44 -3.63 -6.98
CA ALA A 229 -4.61 -3.70 -6.10
C ALA A 229 -5.95 -3.84 -6.84
N LYS A 230 -6.01 -3.63 -8.18
CA LYS A 230 -7.22 -3.71 -9.03
C LYS A 230 -8.47 -3.12 -8.35
N LYS A 231 -8.33 -1.87 -7.91
CA LYS A 231 -9.38 -1.08 -7.25
C LYS A 231 -10.59 -0.88 -8.17
N LYS A 232 -11.74 -0.55 -7.59
CA LYS A 232 -12.94 -0.13 -8.33
C LYS A 232 -12.64 1.08 -9.21
N GLU A 233 -13.35 1.21 -10.32
CA GLU A 233 -13.13 2.30 -11.26
C GLU A 233 -13.28 3.70 -10.61
N SER A 234 -14.20 3.83 -9.65
CA SER A 234 -14.38 5.05 -8.84
C SER A 234 -13.13 5.45 -8.07
N ASP A 235 -12.43 4.47 -7.52
CA ASP A 235 -11.28 4.67 -6.64
C ASP A 235 -10.01 4.91 -7.47
N ILE A 236 -9.88 4.22 -8.61
CA ILE A 236 -8.79 4.43 -9.57
C ILE A 236 -8.78 5.88 -10.09
N LYS A 237 -9.95 6.49 -10.30
CA LYS A 237 -10.08 7.88 -10.78
C LYS A 237 -9.50 8.90 -9.81
N ASN A 238 -9.46 8.56 -8.52
CA ASN A 238 -8.89 9.43 -7.49
C ASN A 238 -7.36 9.37 -7.50
N ILE A 239 -6.75 8.25 -7.90
CA ILE A 239 -5.30 8.08 -7.96
C ILE A 239 -4.72 8.85 -9.16
N LYS A 240 -3.98 9.94 -8.88
CA LYS A 240 -3.38 10.87 -9.84
C LYS A 240 -1.92 10.56 -10.18
N VAL A 241 -1.22 9.80 -9.34
CA VAL A 241 0.18 9.41 -9.61
C VAL A 241 0.28 8.52 -10.86
N SER A 242 1.31 8.76 -11.68
CA SER A 242 1.57 8.04 -12.93
C SER A 242 2.22 6.68 -12.73
N GLU A 243 3.22 6.59 -11.86
CA GLU A 243 4.05 5.39 -11.59
C GLU A 243 3.40 4.43 -10.58
N LYS A 244 2.17 3.99 -10.87
CA LYS A 244 1.34 3.18 -9.96
C LYS A 244 1.96 1.83 -9.58
N GLU A 245 2.88 1.33 -10.38
CA GLU A 245 3.66 0.11 -10.16
C GLU A 245 4.72 0.25 -9.06
N LYS A 246 5.14 1.47 -8.69
CA LYS A 246 6.14 1.68 -7.64
C LYS A 246 5.52 1.77 -6.25
N TYR A 247 4.36 2.43 -6.16
CA TYR A 247 3.73 2.81 -4.91
C TYR A 247 2.90 1.70 -4.30
N ILE A 248 3.02 1.52 -2.98
CA ILE A 248 2.26 0.55 -2.20
C ILE A 248 0.86 1.07 -1.91
N VAL A 249 -0.15 0.20 -2.04
CA VAL A 249 -1.52 0.56 -1.74
C VAL A 249 -1.71 0.86 -0.24
N TYR A 250 -2.34 1.99 0.05
CA TYR A 250 -2.43 2.57 1.40
C TYR A 250 -3.34 1.82 2.38
N ASP A 251 -4.19 0.93 1.89
CA ASP A 251 -5.17 0.21 2.71
C ASP A 251 -4.91 -1.30 2.78
N TYR A 252 -3.69 -1.73 2.44
CA TYR A 252 -3.28 -3.12 2.54
C TYR A 252 -1.95 -3.27 3.29
N SER A 253 -1.82 -4.40 3.99
CA SER A 253 -0.60 -4.81 4.68
C SER A 253 -0.08 -3.78 5.69
N GLU A 254 -0.75 -3.69 6.84
CA GLU A 254 -0.25 -2.95 8.02
C GLU A 254 1.21 -3.30 8.33
N GLU A 255 1.59 -4.57 8.12
CA GLU A 255 2.96 -5.04 8.29
C GLU A 255 3.99 -4.28 7.44
N TRP A 256 3.66 -3.97 6.20
CA TRP A 256 4.53 -3.21 5.31
C TRP A 256 4.68 -1.77 5.79
N TRP A 257 3.57 -1.12 6.17
CA TRP A 257 3.58 0.25 6.67
C TRP A 257 4.39 0.40 7.97
N LYS A 258 4.25 -0.56 8.89
CA LYS A 258 5.10 -0.66 10.09
C LYS A 258 6.57 -0.78 9.76
N TRP A 259 6.91 -1.64 8.81
CA TRP A 259 8.29 -1.84 8.40
C TRP A 259 8.88 -0.57 7.74
N SER A 260 8.16 0.04 6.79
CA SER A 260 8.61 1.27 6.12
C SER A 260 8.80 2.41 7.11
N TYR A 261 7.84 2.57 8.02
CA TYR A 261 7.89 3.58 9.08
C TYR A 261 9.12 3.40 9.99
N GLN A 262 9.31 2.21 10.53
CA GLN A 262 10.39 1.93 11.48
C GLN A 262 11.78 2.02 10.84
N TYR A 263 11.96 1.46 9.64
CA TYR A 263 13.29 1.25 9.07
C TYR A 263 13.71 2.25 8.00
N ARG A 264 12.77 3.04 7.47
CA ARG A 264 13.07 4.15 6.56
C ARG A 264 12.75 5.47 7.24
N PHE A 265 11.46 5.74 7.48
CA PHE A 265 11.00 7.05 7.93
C PHE A 265 11.62 7.49 9.26
N GLN A 266 11.54 6.68 10.32
CA GLN A 266 12.08 7.05 11.62
C GLN A 266 13.60 7.18 11.62
N LYS A 267 14.31 6.39 10.80
CA LYS A 267 15.76 6.50 10.68
C LYS A 267 16.16 7.81 10.02
N ASP A 268 15.53 8.13 8.90
CA ASP A 268 15.80 9.37 8.18
C ASP A 268 15.41 10.59 9.03
N GLN A 269 14.31 10.51 9.79
CA GLN A 269 13.90 11.56 10.72
C GLN A 269 14.88 11.75 11.88
N ALA A 270 15.44 10.67 12.42
CA ALA A 270 16.41 10.72 13.52
C ALA A 270 17.79 11.24 13.07
N ASP A 271 18.20 10.93 11.84
CA ASP A 271 19.46 11.35 11.24
C ASP A 271 19.34 12.68 10.45
N GLU A 272 18.19 13.35 10.51
CA GLU A 272 17.91 14.58 9.77
C GLU A 272 18.70 15.78 10.33
N SER A 273 19.95 15.89 9.90
CA SER A 273 20.77 17.10 10.06
C SER A 273 20.77 17.98 8.79
N SER A 274 19.86 17.70 7.86
CA SER A 274 19.84 18.27 6.50
C SER A 274 19.27 19.69 6.50
N ALA A 275 19.86 20.59 5.70
CA ALA A 275 19.26 21.88 5.38
C ALA A 275 17.96 21.76 4.56
N TYR A 276 17.65 20.56 4.07
CA TYR A 276 16.46 20.19 3.30
C TYR A 276 15.68 19.13 4.08
N PRO A 277 14.79 19.54 5.00
CA PRO A 277 14.05 18.63 5.88
C PRO A 277 12.94 17.90 5.12
N LEU A 278 12.36 16.85 5.72
CA LEU A 278 11.08 16.23 5.26
C LEU A 278 10.08 17.27 4.76
N SER A 279 9.32 16.93 3.72
CA SER A 279 8.22 17.77 3.25
C SER A 279 7.18 17.98 4.35
N GLU A 280 6.42 19.07 4.27
CA GLU A 280 5.48 19.46 5.33
C GLU A 280 4.40 18.41 5.63
N GLN A 281 4.07 17.55 4.67
CA GLN A 281 3.13 16.46 4.90
C GLN A 281 3.79 15.32 5.70
N PHE A 282 5.01 14.92 5.32
CA PHE A 282 5.72 13.83 5.97
C PHE A 282 6.23 14.20 7.37
N LYS A 283 6.53 15.48 7.64
CA LYS A 283 6.84 15.97 8.99
C LYS A 283 5.74 15.72 10.02
N LYS A 284 4.49 15.65 9.57
CA LYS A 284 3.31 15.50 10.45
C LYS A 284 2.97 14.05 10.74
N VAL A 285 3.69 13.09 10.18
CA VAL A 285 3.44 11.67 10.44
C VAL A 285 3.76 11.35 11.89
N GLU A 286 2.77 10.84 12.62
CA GLU A 286 2.85 10.48 14.04
C GLU A 286 2.97 8.97 14.27
N LYS A 287 2.50 8.17 13.31
CA LYS A 287 2.47 6.70 13.40
C LYS A 287 2.52 6.02 12.03
N ASP A 288 2.78 4.72 12.04
CA ASP A 288 2.86 3.89 10.84
C ASP A 288 1.51 3.71 10.12
N TRP A 289 0.47 3.29 10.85
CA TRP A 289 -0.78 2.81 10.26
C TRP A 289 -2.02 3.38 10.94
N ASP A 290 -3.04 3.68 10.12
CA ASP A 290 -4.39 3.95 10.56
C ASP A 290 -5.42 3.34 9.60
N ASP A 291 -6.14 2.31 10.05
CA ASP A 291 -7.25 1.70 9.29
C ASP A 291 -8.35 2.71 8.94
N LYS A 292 -8.55 3.71 9.80
CA LYS A 292 -9.61 4.72 9.64
C LYS A 292 -9.14 5.94 8.87
N LEU A 293 -7.83 6.09 8.65
CA LEU A 293 -7.22 7.26 8.00
C LEU A 293 -7.59 8.60 8.64
N ASN A 294 -7.88 8.59 9.95
CA ASN A 294 -8.30 9.78 10.69
C ASN A 294 -7.07 10.59 11.15
N ASN A 295 -6.02 9.90 11.58
CA ASN A 295 -4.81 10.49 12.14
C ASN A 295 -3.71 10.61 11.08
N GLN A 296 -2.72 11.46 11.33
CA GLN A 296 -1.55 11.62 10.47
C GLN A 296 -0.64 10.38 10.57
N SER A 297 -0.95 9.39 9.74
CA SER A 297 -0.26 8.11 9.65
C SER A 297 0.45 8.01 8.31
N LEU A 298 1.51 7.20 8.23
CA LEU A 298 2.29 7.08 6.99
C LEU A 298 1.41 6.61 5.82
N ASN A 299 0.54 5.62 6.05
CA ASN A 299 -0.38 5.14 5.02
C ASN A 299 -1.38 6.22 4.56
N LYS A 300 -1.86 7.07 5.47
CA LYS A 300 -2.70 8.23 5.12
C LYS A 300 -1.95 9.27 4.29
N VAL A 301 -0.75 9.68 4.72
CA VAL A 301 0.03 10.68 3.98
C VAL A 301 0.34 10.18 2.56
N CYS A 302 0.68 8.90 2.41
CA CYS A 302 0.86 8.30 1.10
C CYS A 302 -0.44 8.25 0.27
N LYS A 303 -1.60 7.96 0.89
CA LYS A 303 -2.90 8.08 0.21
C LYS A 303 -3.15 9.49 -0.30
N ASP A 304 -2.98 10.49 0.57
CA ASP A 304 -3.24 11.89 0.26
C ASP A 304 -2.32 12.36 -0.87
N PHE A 305 -1.06 11.90 -0.88
CA PHE A 305 -0.12 12.10 -1.98
C PHE A 305 -0.61 11.45 -3.29
N TYR A 306 -1.09 10.21 -3.26
CA TYR A 306 -1.59 9.51 -4.46
C TYR A 306 -2.78 10.24 -5.12
N GLU A 307 -3.59 10.93 -4.33
CA GLU A 307 -4.82 11.60 -4.77
C GLU A 307 -4.62 13.07 -5.15
N LYS A 308 -3.43 13.63 -4.89
CA LYS A 308 -3.11 15.04 -5.10
C LYS A 308 -2.89 15.36 -6.58
N SER A 309 -3.40 16.52 -7.02
CA SER A 309 -3.24 16.97 -8.42
C SER A 309 -1.93 17.72 -8.70
N SER A 310 -1.30 18.28 -7.67
CA SER A 310 -0.03 19.00 -7.77
C SER A 310 0.89 18.55 -6.66
N ILE A 311 2.05 18.02 -7.03
CA ILE A 311 3.02 17.42 -6.12
C ILE A 311 4.31 18.22 -6.22
N SER A 312 4.87 18.62 -5.08
CA SER A 312 6.18 19.26 -5.05
C SER A 312 7.29 18.20 -5.12
N ALA A 313 8.46 18.59 -5.63
CA ALA A 313 9.55 17.64 -5.87
C ALA A 313 10.08 16.96 -4.59
N ASP A 314 10.07 17.68 -3.47
CA ASP A 314 10.42 17.17 -2.13
C ASP A 314 9.40 16.14 -1.64
N GLU A 315 8.10 16.39 -1.84
CA GLU A 315 7.03 15.46 -1.48
C GLU A 315 7.07 14.20 -2.36
N GLN A 316 7.41 14.34 -3.65
CA GLN A 316 7.64 13.22 -4.56
C GLN A 316 8.81 12.34 -4.10
N GLU A 317 9.92 12.95 -3.66
CA GLU A 317 11.08 12.23 -3.14
C GLU A 317 10.74 11.47 -1.84
N ASP A 318 10.06 12.12 -0.90
CA ASP A 318 9.60 11.46 0.32
C ASP A 318 8.65 10.29 0.02
N ALA A 319 7.71 10.48 -0.91
CA ALA A 319 6.80 9.42 -1.28
C ALA A 319 7.50 8.25 -1.99
N LEU A 320 8.46 8.51 -2.88
CA LEU A 320 9.28 7.45 -3.48
C LEU A 320 10.05 6.67 -2.40
N ARG A 321 10.49 7.33 -1.34
CA ARG A 321 11.26 6.69 -0.28
C ARG A 321 10.39 5.86 0.68
N TYR A 322 9.27 6.41 1.12
CA TYR A 322 8.47 5.83 2.22
C TYR A 322 7.20 5.12 1.75
N CYS A 323 6.69 5.45 0.57
CA CYS A 323 5.47 4.89 0.01
C CYS A 323 5.71 3.85 -1.10
N SER A 324 6.95 3.71 -1.59
CA SER A 324 7.28 2.74 -2.66
C SER A 324 7.92 1.45 -2.13
N ALA A 325 7.76 0.34 -2.84
CA ALA A 325 8.39 -0.92 -2.49
C ALA A 325 9.93 -0.81 -2.43
N GLU A 326 10.53 -0.13 -3.40
CA GLU A 326 11.98 -0.03 -3.58
C GLU A 326 12.63 1.00 -2.66
N GLY A 327 11.87 2.04 -2.30
CA GLY A 327 12.35 3.19 -1.54
C GLY A 327 13.26 4.12 -2.34
N LYS A 328 13.15 4.10 -3.67
CA LYS A 328 13.99 4.85 -4.61
C LYS A 328 13.18 5.46 -5.74
#